data_AF-A0A061NLH5-F1
#
_entry.id   AF-A0A061NLH5-F1
#
_cell.length_a   1.000
_cell.length_b   1.000
_cell.length_c   1.000
_cell.angle_alpha   90.00
_cell.angle_beta   90.00
_cell.angle_gamma   90.00
#
_symmetry.space_group_name_H-M   'P 1'
#
loop_
_entity.id
_entity.type
_entity.pdbx_description
1 polymer ?
#
loop_
_entity_poly.entity_id
_entity_poly.type
_entity_poly.pdbx_seq_one_letter_code
_entity_poly.pdbx_strand_id
1 'polypeptide(L)' 'MDNDPMQAELAHFIRVIEGEEEPLVTGEEGMQTLKVLEAIQTSVKEKRRVVI' A
#
# COMPACT_ATOMS: atom_id res chain seq x y z
N MET A 1 -22.02 0.62 -16.45
CA MET A 1 -21.27 -0.51 -15.87
C MET A 1 -20.49 0.09 -14.72
N ASP A 2 -20.91 -0.21 -13.51
CA ASP A 2 -20.31 0.37 -12.30
C ASP A 2 -18.87 -0.15 -12.20
N ASN A 3 -17.91 0.77 -12.25
CA ASN A 3 -16.49 0.46 -12.14
C ASN A 3 -16.16 0.22 -10.66
N ASP A 4 -16.62 -0.93 -10.12
CA ASP A 4 -16.36 -1.32 -8.74
C ASP A 4 -14.83 -1.43 -8.55
N PRO A 5 -14.22 -0.56 -7.71
CA PRO A 5 -12.78 -0.56 -7.53
C PRO A 5 -12.26 -1.89 -7.02
N MET A 6 -13.05 -2.63 -6.22
CA MET A 6 -12.64 -3.94 -5.71
C MET A 6 -12.59 -5.00 -6.81
N GLN A 7 -13.51 -4.94 -7.78
CA GLN A 7 -13.48 -5.84 -8.93
C GLN A 7 -12.28 -5.55 -9.83
N ALA A 8 -11.99 -4.26 -10.07
CA ALA A 8 -10.84 -3.85 -10.86
C ALA A 8 -9.52 -4.28 -10.20
N GLU A 9 -9.39 -4.11 -8.88
CA GLU A 9 -8.21 -4.50 -8.11
C GLU A 9 -8.00 -6.02 -8.11
N LEU A 10 -9.06 -6.81 -7.91
CA LEU A 10 -8.97 -8.27 -7.98
C LEU A 10 -8.61 -8.77 -9.37
N ALA A 11 -9.22 -8.19 -10.42
CA ALA A 11 -8.90 -8.56 -11.79
C ALA A 11 -7.44 -8.27 -12.13
N HIS A 12 -6.91 -7.12 -11.69
CA HIS A 12 -5.50 -6.78 -11.82
C HIS A 12 -4.61 -7.75 -11.04
N PHE A 13 -4.96 -8.06 -9.79
CA PHE A 13 -4.20 -9.00 -8.95
C PHE A 13 -4.05 -10.39 -9.60
N ILE A 14 -5.13 -10.90 -10.23
CA ILE A 14 -5.09 -12.17 -10.99
C ILE A 14 -4.09 -12.09 -12.14
N ARG A 15 -4.15 -11.03 -12.97
CA ARG A 15 -3.23 -10.84 -14.10
C ARG A 15 -1.76 -10.76 -13.67
N VAL A 16 -1.49 -10.15 -12.51
CA VAL A 16 -0.14 -10.13 -11.92
C VAL A 16 0.34 -11.54 -11.54
N ILE A 17 -0.52 -12.35 -10.92
CA ILE A 17 -0.17 -13.74 -10.56
C ILE A 17 0.08 -14.60 -11.81
N GLU A 18 -0.66 -14.34 -12.89
CA GLU A 18 -0.51 -15.03 -14.18
C GLU A 18 0.71 -14.53 -14.98
N GLY A 19 1.39 -13.47 -14.53
CA GLY A 19 2.55 -12.88 -15.20
C GLY A 19 2.19 -12.01 -16.40
N GLU A 20 0.94 -11.61 -16.52
CA GLU A 20 0.43 -10.76 -17.62
C GLU A 20 0.62 -9.26 -17.34
N GLU A 21 0.68 -8.86 -16.08
CA GLU A 21 0.89 -7.48 -15.64
C GLU A 21 1.90 -7.40 -14.48
N GLU A 22 2.54 -6.24 -14.32
CA GLU A 22 3.37 -5.93 -13.16
C GLU A 22 2.51 -5.32 -12.05
N PRO A 23 2.82 -5.53 -10.75
CA PRO A 23 2.09 -4.91 -9.68
C PRO A 23 2.18 -3.38 -9.75
N LEU A 24 1.03 -2.68 -9.70
CA LEU A 24 0.97 -1.22 -9.64
C LEU A 24 1.68 -0.63 -8.41
N VAL A 25 1.71 -1.40 -7.32
CA VAL A 25 2.41 -1.06 -6.09
C VAL A 25 3.12 -2.32 -5.60
N THR A 26 4.42 -2.20 -5.37
CA THR A 26 5.26 -3.29 -4.86
C THR A 26 5.04 -3.52 -3.36
N GLY A 27 5.47 -4.69 -2.88
CA GLY A 27 5.47 -4.97 -1.43
C GLY A 27 6.37 -4.01 -0.65
N GLU A 28 7.48 -3.59 -1.25
CA GLU A 28 8.44 -2.65 -0.69
C GLU A 28 7.83 -1.25 -0.50
N GLU A 29 7.05 -0.77 -1.47
CA GLU A 29 6.32 0.50 -1.36
C GLU A 29 5.23 0.43 -0.28
N GLY A 30 4.52 -0.71 -0.21
CA GLY A 30 3.60 -1.00 0.90
C GLY A 30 4.29 -0.92 2.26
N MET A 31 5.50 -1.48 2.37
CA MET A 31 6.30 -1.42 3.59
C MET A 31 6.75 0.01 3.94
N GLN A 32 7.08 0.85 2.96
CA GLN A 32 7.39 2.27 3.25
C GLN A 32 6.17 3.00 3.81
N THR A 33 4.97 2.70 3.30
CA THR A 33 3.72 3.26 3.84
C THR A 33 3.54 2.88 5.31
N LEU A 34 3.80 1.61 5.66
CA LEU A 34 3.72 1.15 7.06
C LEU A 34 4.72 1.90 7.97
N LYS A 35 5.96 2.13 7.52
CA LYS A 35 6.95 2.89 8.31
C LYS A 35 6.49 4.32 8.60
N VAL A 36 5.83 4.98 7.64
CA VAL A 36 5.25 6.31 7.86
C VAL A 36 4.16 6.25 8.93
N LEU A 37 3.27 5.26 8.85
CA LEU A 37 2.20 5.06 9.84
C LEU A 37 2.76 4.81 11.25
N GLU A 38 3.80 3.99 11.38
CA GLU A 38 4.50 3.74 12.64
C GLU A 38 5.15 5.01 13.20
N ALA A 39 5.77 5.83 12.34
CA ALA A 39 6.34 7.11 12.75
C ALA A 39 5.27 8.09 13.26
N ILE A 40 4.09 8.13 12.61
CA ILE A 40 2.95 8.92 13.06
C ILE A 40 2.49 8.44 14.45
N GLN A 41 2.30 7.13 14.64
CA GLN A 41 1.90 6.57 15.94
C GLN A 41 2.92 6.90 17.04
N THR A 42 4.21 6.76 16.73
CA THR A 42 5.30 7.10 17.65
C THR A 42 5.29 8.60 17.98
N SER A 43 5.11 9.46 16.98
CA SER A 43 5.02 10.92 17.16
C SER A 43 3.90 11.31 18.12
N VAL A 44 2.72 10.70 17.97
CA VAL A 44 1.57 10.95 18.85
C VAL A 44 1.86 10.50 20.28
N LYS A 45 2.39 9.28 20.44
CA LYS A 45 2.70 8.69 21.74
C LYS A 45 3.74 9.49 22.53
N GLU A 46 4.80 9.93 21.84
CA GLU A 46 5.96 10.58 22.47
C GLU A 46 5.89 12.11 22.43
N LYS A 47 4.89 12.68 21.75
CA LYS A 47 4.70 14.13 21.58
C LYS A 47 5.94 14.85 21.05
N ARG A 48 6.66 14.21 20.13
CA ARG A 48 7.84 14.76 19.47
C ARG A 48 7.81 14.49 17.97
N ARG A 49 8.59 15.26 17.22
CA ARG A 49 8.85 14.99 15.80
C ARG A 49 9.62 13.67 15.65
N VAL A 50 9.18 12.84 14.71
CA VAL A 50 9.87 11.62 14.24
C VAL A 50 10.33 11.87 12.80
N VAL A 51 11.58 11.50 12.49
CA VAL A 51 12.18 11.59 11.15
C VAL A 51 12.40 10.16 10.65
N ILE A 52 12.01 9.92 9.40
CA ILE A 52 12.06 8.65 8.68
C ILE A 52 12.84 8.84 7.37
#